data_AF-A0A949UAS4-F1
#
_entry.id   AF-A0A949UAS4-F1
#
_cell.length_a   1.000
_cell.length_b   1.000
_cell.length_c   1.000
_cell.angle_alpha   90.00
_cell.angle_beta   90.00
_cell.angle_gamma   90.00
#
_symmetry.space_group_name_H-M   'P 1'
#
loop_
_entity.id
_entity.type
_entity.pdbx_description
1 polymer ?
#
loop_
_entity_poly.entity_id
_entity_poly.type
_entity_poly.pdbx_seq_one_letter_code
_entity_poly.pdbx_strand_id
1 'polypeptide(L)'
;MRSNPVAQTTWKLVQSPLVIVLVALAVRFWAASQLLPQKAAAFFYQNNEPARIAWALVTGHGYSSPWPNTPLLATAQQPPGYPLLVAGIFEIFGAYSMSALWVAISINAVFAALTGVLILEIGRRNFGIWVGVVSAWVWACWLYEAAVSIRLWEDALSALLLSMALLWLPKVAESARLPRWVLFGLLAGAAALINTSLLILFPFFWAWLWFTSGAQASVRMRLVVSSVAVCILLVLPWTIRNYAAFHRLIPVRDNLGLEFWLGNHEGAPNGLQRDFPLVDPSEYNRLGEINFMQAKREMGYEFARQHPAY
;
A
#
# COMPACT_ATOMS: atom_id res chain seq x y z
N MET A 1 18.55 -39.41 24.54
CA MET A 1 18.98 -38.02 24.80
C MET A 1 17.76 -37.21 25.23
N ARG A 2 17.67 -36.82 26.51
CA ARG A 2 16.54 -36.02 27.02
C ARG A 2 16.75 -34.57 26.55
N SER A 3 15.80 -34.05 25.79
CA SER A 3 15.82 -32.65 25.34
C SER A 3 15.73 -31.71 26.55
N ASN A 4 16.60 -30.70 26.60
CA ASN A 4 16.68 -29.75 27.69
C ASN A 4 15.37 -28.94 27.78
N PRO A 5 14.63 -28.96 28.91
CA PRO A 5 13.34 -28.28 29.04
C PRO A 5 13.44 -26.75 28.88
N VAL A 6 14.60 -26.16 29.16
CA VAL A 6 14.87 -24.73 28.91
C VAL A 6 14.96 -24.45 27.40
N ALA A 7 15.61 -25.31 26.64
CA ALA A 7 15.71 -25.18 25.18
C ALA A 7 14.33 -25.33 24.50
N GLN A 8 13.45 -26.19 25.04
CA GLN A 8 12.09 -26.31 24.53
C GLN A 8 11.23 -25.08 24.84
N THR A 9 11.35 -24.53 26.04
CA THR A 9 10.60 -23.34 26.45
C THR A 9 11.03 -22.10 25.65
N THR A 10 12.34 -21.90 25.49
CA THR A 10 12.89 -20.81 24.67
C THR A 10 12.47 -20.94 23.20
N TRP A 11 12.50 -22.14 22.63
CA TRP A 11 12.03 -22.37 21.27
C TRP A 11 10.53 -22.10 21.09
N LYS A 12 9.69 -22.40 22.09
CA LYS A 12 8.26 -22.05 22.07
C LYS A 12 8.03 -20.54 22.11
N LEU A 13 8.85 -19.80 22.84
CA LEU A 13 8.77 -18.34 22.89
C LEU A 13 9.19 -17.70 21.56
N VAL A 14 10.28 -18.17 20.97
CA VAL A 14 10.83 -17.61 19.71
C VAL A 14 9.87 -17.78 18.52
N GLN A 15 9.08 -18.86 18.50
CA GLN A 15 8.06 -19.08 17.46
C GLN A 15 6.69 -18.47 17.79
N SER A 16 6.55 -17.79 18.93
CA SER A 16 5.27 -17.22 19.36
C SER A 16 4.91 -16.00 18.51
N PRO A 17 3.75 -16.01 17.81
CA PRO A 17 3.28 -14.85 17.05
C PRO A 17 3.15 -13.60 17.91
N LEU A 18 2.70 -13.76 19.17
CA LEU A 18 2.57 -12.64 20.11
C LEU A 18 3.91 -11.99 20.42
N VAL A 19 4.96 -12.80 20.66
CA VAL A 19 6.30 -12.28 20.94
C VAL A 19 6.84 -11.53 19.73
N ILE A 20 6.68 -12.08 18.53
CA ILE A 20 7.11 -11.43 17.27
C ILE A 20 6.39 -10.09 17.09
N VAL A 21 5.08 -10.03 17.32
CA VAL A 21 4.29 -8.79 17.23
C VAL A 21 4.77 -7.77 18.26
N LEU A 22 4.94 -8.17 19.51
CA LEU A 22 5.38 -7.26 20.58
C LEU A 22 6.76 -6.68 20.30
N VAL A 23 7.70 -7.48 19.82
CA VAL A 23 9.03 -6.98 19.42
C VAL A 23 8.95 -6.09 18.19
N ALA A 24 8.19 -6.49 17.17
CA ALA A 24 8.00 -5.69 15.96
C ALA A 24 7.43 -4.29 16.28
N LEU A 25 6.45 -4.22 17.19
CA LEU A 25 5.90 -2.97 17.69
C LEU A 25 6.93 -2.17 18.48
N ALA A 26 7.66 -2.81 19.40
CA ALA A 26 8.68 -2.14 20.20
C ALA A 26 9.77 -1.50 19.32
N VAL A 27 10.27 -2.22 18.31
CA VAL A 27 11.27 -1.71 17.36
C VAL A 27 10.74 -0.50 16.59
N ARG A 28 9.49 -0.55 16.12
CA ARG A 28 8.86 0.54 15.35
C ARG A 28 8.58 1.77 16.20
N PHE A 29 8.06 1.60 17.41
CA PHE A 29 7.86 2.73 18.34
C PHE A 29 9.18 3.33 18.81
N TRP A 30 10.20 2.49 19.03
CA TRP A 30 11.54 2.99 19.30
C TRP A 30 12.05 3.82 18.12
N ALA A 31 12.01 3.31 16.88
CA ALA A 31 12.42 4.06 15.69
C ALA A 31 11.63 5.38 15.53
N ALA A 32 10.31 5.34 15.72
CA ALA A 32 9.43 6.51 15.68
C ALA A 32 9.84 7.57 16.71
N SER A 33 10.17 7.15 17.94
CA SER A 33 10.62 8.07 19.00
C SER A 33 11.93 8.78 18.67
N GLN A 34 12.82 8.14 17.89
CA GLN A 34 14.10 8.71 17.48
C GLN A 34 13.95 9.63 16.26
N LEU A 35 13.07 9.27 15.33
CA LEU A 35 12.96 9.94 14.02
C LEU A 35 11.91 11.05 13.97
N LEU A 36 11.01 11.15 14.96
CA LEU A 36 9.98 12.19 15.04
C LEU A 36 10.18 13.23 16.16
N PRO A 37 11.28 13.99 16.19
CA PRO A 37 11.30 15.24 16.95
C PRO A 37 10.17 16.18 16.50
N GLN A 38 9.65 17.04 17.40
CA GLN A 38 8.54 17.97 17.11
C GLN A 38 8.73 18.79 15.82
N LYS A 39 9.96 19.23 15.55
CA LYS A 39 10.30 19.98 14.33
C LYS A 39 10.19 19.10 13.07
N ALA A 40 10.65 17.85 13.13
CA ALA A 40 10.59 16.92 12.01
C ALA A 40 9.12 16.58 11.65
N ALA A 41 8.28 16.39 12.67
CA ALA A 41 6.85 16.13 12.49
C ALA A 41 6.15 17.26 11.73
N ALA A 42 6.44 18.53 12.03
CA ALA A 42 5.80 19.67 11.37
C ALA A 42 6.06 19.69 9.85
N PHE A 43 7.31 19.48 9.43
CA PHE A 43 7.67 19.49 8.01
C PHE A 43 7.24 18.22 7.27
N PHE A 44 7.39 17.06 7.91
CA PHE A 44 7.03 15.78 7.31
C PHE A 44 5.53 15.65 7.10
N TYR A 45 4.74 16.02 8.10
CA TYR A 45 3.32 15.72 8.13
C TYR A 45 2.51 16.64 7.22
N GLN A 46 2.83 17.94 7.16
CA GLN A 46 2.10 18.90 6.33
C GLN A 46 2.35 18.72 4.82
N ASN A 47 3.54 18.22 4.46
CA ASN A 47 3.95 17.99 3.07
C ASN A 47 3.67 16.56 2.59
N ASN A 48 3.09 15.70 3.45
CA ASN A 48 2.74 14.34 3.08
C ASN A 48 1.45 14.32 2.25
N GLU A 49 1.52 13.70 1.06
CA GLU A 49 0.42 13.66 0.10
C GLU A 49 -0.89 13.06 0.67
N PRO A 50 -0.91 11.83 1.26
CA PRO A 50 -2.12 11.31 1.88
C PRO A 50 -2.68 12.22 2.98
N ALA A 51 -1.82 12.79 3.81
CA ALA A 51 -2.22 13.70 4.88
C ALA A 51 -2.87 14.98 4.33
N ARG A 52 -2.37 15.53 3.21
CA ARG A 52 -2.97 16.71 2.59
C ARG A 52 -4.31 16.40 1.94
N ILE A 53 -4.44 15.27 1.24
CA ILE A 53 -5.74 14.82 0.71
C ILE A 53 -6.74 14.62 1.86
N ALA A 54 -6.30 13.98 2.95
CA ALA A 54 -7.11 13.79 4.14
C ALA A 54 -7.57 15.12 4.76
N TRP A 55 -6.66 16.09 4.91
CA TRP A 55 -6.98 17.43 5.39
C TRP A 55 -8.00 18.13 4.47
N ALA A 56 -7.83 18.07 3.15
CA ALA A 56 -8.77 18.67 2.21
C ALA A 56 -10.16 18.04 2.33
N LEU A 57 -10.22 16.72 2.55
CA LEU A 57 -11.49 16.01 2.73
C LEU A 57 -12.24 16.45 3.99
N VAL A 58 -11.57 16.46 5.15
CA VAL A 58 -12.20 16.81 6.44
C VAL A 58 -12.53 18.31 6.57
N THR A 59 -11.89 19.16 5.76
CA THR A 59 -12.18 20.60 5.71
C THR A 59 -13.26 20.97 4.69
N GLY A 60 -13.87 19.98 4.03
CA GLY A 60 -14.98 20.19 3.09
C GLY A 60 -14.56 20.56 1.66
N HIS A 61 -13.26 20.48 1.33
CA HIS A 61 -12.76 20.69 -0.04
C HIS A 61 -12.84 19.43 -0.90
N GLY A 62 -13.37 18.33 -0.35
CA GLY A 62 -13.44 17.04 -1.03
C GLY A 62 -12.07 16.38 -1.23
N TYR A 63 -12.05 15.31 -2.01
CA TYR A 63 -10.81 14.60 -2.32
C TYR A 63 -9.99 15.37 -3.38
N SER A 64 -9.07 16.21 -2.91
CA SER A 64 -8.46 17.29 -3.69
C SER A 64 -6.93 17.30 -3.63
N SER A 65 -6.30 18.09 -4.52
CA SER A 65 -4.87 18.03 -4.86
C SER A 65 -3.91 17.79 -3.68
N PRO A 66 -2.96 16.83 -3.81
CA PRO A 66 -2.06 16.39 -2.74
C PRO A 66 -0.84 17.30 -2.51
N TRP A 67 -0.67 18.38 -3.28
CA TRP A 67 0.56 19.18 -3.24
C TRP A 67 0.43 20.56 -2.61
N PRO A 68 1.37 20.96 -1.75
CA PRO A 68 1.99 22.26 -1.69
C PRO A 68 1.46 23.36 -2.61
N ASN A 69 0.77 24.42 -2.16
CA ASN A 69 0.52 25.60 -3.01
C ASN A 69 -0.16 25.32 -4.37
N THR A 70 -0.93 24.24 -4.50
CA THR A 70 -1.81 23.99 -5.66
C THR A 70 -3.27 24.35 -5.35
N PRO A 71 -4.08 24.67 -6.38
CA PRO A 71 -5.52 24.78 -6.22
C PRO A 71 -6.13 23.51 -5.61
N LEU A 72 -7.08 23.69 -4.68
CA LEU A 72 -7.85 22.60 -4.07
C LEU A 72 -8.95 22.12 -5.03
N LEU A 73 -8.52 21.52 -6.14
CA LEU A 73 -9.36 20.89 -7.14
C LEU A 73 -9.33 19.37 -6.96
N ALA A 74 -10.37 18.70 -7.47
CA ALA A 74 -10.49 17.25 -7.43
C ALA A 74 -9.21 16.57 -7.95
N THR A 75 -8.74 15.54 -7.23
CA THR A 75 -7.55 14.76 -7.60
C THR A 75 -7.82 13.26 -7.72
N ALA A 76 -7.12 12.59 -8.62
CA ALA A 76 -7.01 11.14 -8.75
C ALA A 76 -5.54 10.66 -8.65
N GLN A 77 -4.62 11.46 -8.13
CA GLN A 77 -3.20 11.06 -8.07
C GLN A 77 -2.91 9.88 -7.14
N GLN A 78 -3.74 9.68 -6.11
CA GLN A 78 -3.59 8.60 -5.15
C GLN A 78 -4.84 7.70 -5.07
N PRO A 79 -4.66 6.38 -4.85
CA PRO A 79 -5.77 5.50 -4.48
C PRO A 79 -6.44 5.97 -3.18
N PRO A 80 -7.76 5.80 -3.02
CA PRO A 80 -8.49 6.45 -1.95
C PRO A 80 -8.28 5.82 -0.57
N GLY A 81 -7.90 4.55 -0.49
CA GLY A 81 -8.05 3.79 0.75
C GLY A 81 -7.16 4.29 1.90
N TYR A 82 -5.90 4.64 1.63
CA TYR A 82 -5.01 5.17 2.67
C TYR A 82 -5.32 6.63 3.04
N PRO A 83 -5.54 7.57 2.09
CA PRO A 83 -6.01 8.91 2.43
C PRO A 83 -7.34 8.94 3.20
N LEU A 84 -8.30 8.06 2.88
CA LEU A 84 -9.56 7.94 3.64
C LEU A 84 -9.33 7.44 5.08
N LEU A 85 -8.40 6.50 5.28
CA LEU A 85 -7.99 6.06 6.63
C LEU A 85 -7.43 7.25 7.42
N VAL A 86 -6.54 8.03 6.82
CA VAL A 86 -5.95 9.22 7.45
C VAL A 86 -7.01 10.30 7.72
N ALA A 87 -7.97 10.49 6.82
CA ALA A 87 -9.09 11.42 7.03
C ALA A 87 -9.93 11.03 8.24
N GLY A 88 -10.26 9.74 8.41
CA GLY A 88 -10.96 9.25 9.60
C GLY A 88 -10.19 9.52 10.90
N ILE A 89 -8.85 9.46 10.87
CA ILE A 89 -8.01 9.84 12.02
C ILE A 89 -8.09 11.36 12.27
N PHE A 90 -8.10 12.18 11.22
CA PHE A 90 -8.14 13.65 11.35
C PHE A 90 -9.46 14.15 11.92
N GLU A 91 -10.58 13.52 11.55
CA GLU A 91 -11.91 13.82 12.12
C GLU A 91 -11.95 13.62 13.65
N ILE A 92 -11.28 12.57 14.15
CA ILE A 92 -11.35 12.20 15.58
C ILE A 92 -10.30 12.94 16.41
N PHE A 93 -9.07 13.03 15.91
CA PHE A 93 -7.91 13.51 16.68
C PHE A 93 -7.46 14.92 16.27
N GLY A 94 -8.14 15.56 15.32
CA GLY A 94 -7.80 16.86 14.76
C GLY A 94 -6.75 16.77 13.65
N ALA A 95 -7.00 17.47 12.54
CA ALA A 95 -6.09 17.50 11.41
C ALA A 95 -4.71 18.09 11.78
N TYR A 96 -3.64 17.46 11.30
CA TYR A 96 -2.25 17.83 11.57
C TYR A 96 -1.84 17.91 13.06
N SER A 97 -2.61 17.30 13.96
CA SER A 97 -2.27 17.24 15.37
C SER A 97 -1.21 16.16 15.66
N MET A 98 -0.43 16.34 16.73
CA MET A 98 0.54 15.34 17.16
C MET A 98 -0.16 14.01 17.53
N SER A 99 -1.37 14.06 18.08
CA SER A 99 -2.18 12.88 18.37
C SER A 99 -2.58 12.13 17.10
N ALA A 100 -3.05 12.82 16.06
CA ALA A 100 -3.40 12.19 14.78
C ALA A 100 -2.17 11.52 14.14
N LEU A 101 -1.00 12.17 14.19
CA LEU A 101 0.25 11.60 13.70
C LEU A 101 0.60 10.28 14.42
N TRP A 102 0.62 10.27 15.75
CA TRP A 102 0.95 9.06 16.51
C TRP A 102 -0.07 7.94 16.32
N VAL A 103 -1.35 8.27 16.16
CA VAL A 103 -2.38 7.26 15.85
C VAL A 103 -2.13 6.65 14.48
N ALA A 104 -1.86 7.46 13.45
CA ALA A 104 -1.56 6.95 12.10
C ALA A 104 -0.32 6.06 12.08
N ILE A 105 0.77 6.47 12.74
CA ILE A 105 1.99 5.67 12.87
C ILE A 105 1.72 4.37 13.63
N SER A 106 0.93 4.43 14.70
CA SER A 106 0.58 3.23 15.48
C SER A 106 -0.19 2.22 14.64
N ILE A 107 -1.13 2.69 13.81
CA ILE A 107 -1.88 1.84 12.88
C ILE A 107 -0.95 1.20 11.84
N ASN A 108 -0.04 1.98 11.24
CA ASN A 108 0.97 1.45 10.32
C ASN A 108 1.86 0.40 11.01
N ALA A 109 2.32 0.68 12.23
CA ALA A 109 3.15 -0.23 13.01
C ALA A 109 2.41 -1.54 13.33
N VAL A 110 1.11 -1.48 13.61
CA VAL A 110 0.26 -2.67 13.79
C VAL A 110 0.16 -3.47 12.48
N PHE A 111 -0.10 -2.82 11.33
CA PHE A 111 -0.14 -3.54 10.04
C PHE A 111 1.19 -4.22 9.72
N ALA A 112 2.30 -3.53 9.94
CA ALA A 112 3.64 -4.07 9.75
C ALA A 112 3.95 -5.23 10.73
N ALA A 113 3.56 -5.12 12.00
CA ALA A 113 3.75 -6.19 12.98
C ALA A 113 2.92 -7.44 12.64
N LEU A 114 1.66 -7.25 12.21
CA LEU A 114 0.79 -8.34 11.75
C LEU A 114 1.34 -9.02 10.48
N THR A 115 1.99 -8.26 9.60
CA THR A 115 2.69 -8.79 8.43
C THR A 115 3.76 -9.82 8.84
N GLY A 116 4.50 -9.56 9.93
CA GLY A 116 5.47 -10.50 10.47
C GLY A 116 4.88 -11.87 10.85
N VAL A 117 3.65 -11.89 11.37
CA VAL A 117 2.92 -13.14 11.68
C VAL A 117 2.56 -13.90 10.41
N LEU A 118 2.16 -13.19 9.35
CA LEU A 118 1.87 -13.81 8.07
C LEU A 118 3.14 -14.36 7.41
N ILE A 119 4.26 -13.64 7.51
CA ILE A 119 5.57 -14.11 7.05
C ILE A 119 5.98 -15.39 7.78
N LEU A 120 5.80 -15.45 9.11
CA LEU A 120 6.02 -16.67 9.89
C LEU A 120 5.20 -17.83 9.32
N GLU A 121 3.92 -17.62 9.08
CA GLU A 121 3.02 -18.67 8.61
C GLU A 121 3.35 -19.12 7.18
N ILE A 122 3.64 -18.18 6.28
CA ILE A 122 4.04 -18.46 4.91
C ILE A 122 5.34 -19.28 4.90
N GLY A 123 6.36 -18.86 5.66
CA GLY A 123 7.62 -19.59 5.73
C GLY A 123 7.44 -20.98 6.36
N ARG A 124 6.67 -21.07 7.45
CA ARG A 124 6.36 -22.34 8.12
C ARG A 124 5.69 -23.33 7.18
N ARG A 125 4.69 -22.89 6.42
CA ARG A 125 3.91 -23.75 5.52
C ARG A 125 4.73 -24.26 4.34
N ASN A 126 5.58 -23.43 3.76
CA ASN A 126 6.25 -23.75 2.49
C ASN A 126 7.66 -24.30 2.65
N PHE A 127 8.37 -23.92 3.72
CA PHE A 127 9.81 -24.21 3.88
C PHE A 127 10.17 -24.74 5.28
N GLY A 128 9.17 -24.97 6.14
CA GLY A 128 9.36 -25.45 7.49
C GLY A 128 9.51 -24.34 8.53
N ILE A 129 9.35 -24.71 9.80
CA ILE A 129 9.25 -23.77 10.93
C ILE A 129 10.47 -22.86 11.07
N TRP A 130 11.68 -23.38 10.83
CA TRP A 130 12.92 -22.59 10.94
C TRP A 130 12.93 -21.40 9.99
N VAL A 131 12.55 -21.60 8.73
CA VAL A 131 12.49 -20.52 7.73
C VAL A 131 11.41 -19.51 8.11
N GLY A 132 10.23 -19.97 8.57
CA GLY A 132 9.19 -19.08 9.05
C GLY A 132 9.65 -18.19 10.21
N VAL A 133 10.29 -18.79 11.23
CA VAL A 133 10.81 -18.06 12.39
C VAL A 133 11.86 -17.04 11.97
N VAL A 134 12.89 -17.47 11.22
CA VAL A 134 13.98 -16.57 10.81
C VAL A 134 13.45 -15.40 9.98
N SER A 135 12.61 -15.65 8.97
CA SER A 135 12.03 -14.59 8.14
C SER A 135 11.18 -13.61 8.94
N ALA A 136 10.39 -14.10 9.90
CA ALA A 136 9.57 -13.24 10.75
C ALA A 136 10.40 -12.37 11.70
N TRP A 137 11.50 -12.89 12.26
CA TRP A 137 12.42 -12.12 13.10
C TRP A 137 13.23 -11.11 12.30
N VAL A 138 13.68 -11.48 11.09
CA VAL A 138 14.31 -10.53 10.15
C VAL A 138 13.37 -9.37 9.88
N TRP A 139 12.10 -9.63 9.55
CA TRP A 139 11.08 -8.59 9.35
C TRP A 139 10.80 -7.76 10.61
N ALA A 140 10.62 -8.41 11.76
CA ALA A 140 10.29 -7.74 13.02
C ALA A 140 11.37 -6.75 13.45
N CYS A 141 12.63 -7.11 13.25
CA CYS A 141 13.81 -6.34 13.65
C CYS A 141 14.43 -5.50 12.51
N TRP A 142 13.83 -5.50 11.30
CA TRP A 142 14.38 -4.76 10.17
C TRP A 142 14.24 -3.24 10.38
N LEU A 143 15.33 -2.57 10.75
CA LEU A 143 15.29 -1.16 11.13
C LEU A 143 14.89 -0.21 9.98
N TYR A 144 15.32 -0.49 8.75
CA TYR A 144 14.87 0.27 7.58
C TYR A 144 13.35 0.18 7.37
N GLU A 145 12.75 -1.01 7.45
CA GLU A 145 11.28 -1.12 7.36
C GLU A 145 10.62 -0.38 8.52
N ALA A 146 11.17 -0.49 9.73
CA ALA A 146 10.64 0.22 10.88
C ALA A 146 10.65 1.75 10.66
N ALA A 147 11.69 2.28 10.03
CA ALA A 147 11.75 3.70 9.63
C ALA A 147 10.72 4.04 8.53
N VAL A 148 10.52 3.16 7.55
CA VAL A 148 9.51 3.34 6.49
C VAL A 148 8.10 3.35 7.08
N SER A 149 7.80 2.52 8.08
CA SER A 149 6.48 2.43 8.71
C SER A 149 6.03 3.70 9.43
N ILE A 150 6.97 4.61 9.72
CA ILE A 150 6.70 5.94 10.28
C ILE A 150 6.08 6.87 9.23
N ARG A 151 6.36 6.62 7.94
CA ARG A 151 5.80 7.43 6.88
C ARG A 151 4.29 7.21 6.81
N LEU A 152 3.53 8.28 6.70
CA LEU A 152 2.09 8.21 6.41
C LEU A 152 1.91 7.83 4.95
N TRP A 153 2.04 6.54 4.66
CA TRP A 153 1.93 5.96 3.32
C TRP A 153 1.32 4.57 3.40
N GLU A 154 0.84 4.05 2.26
CA GLU A 154 0.13 2.77 2.21
C GLU A 154 1.02 1.52 2.36
N ASP A 155 2.34 1.65 2.50
CA ASP A 155 3.30 0.56 2.41
C ASP A 155 3.02 -0.59 3.40
N ALA A 156 2.83 -0.25 4.68
CA ALA A 156 2.60 -1.24 5.74
C ALA A 156 1.29 -2.03 5.51
N LEU A 157 0.23 -1.34 5.08
CA LEU A 157 -1.04 -1.97 4.76
C LEU A 157 -0.93 -2.79 3.46
N SER A 158 -0.18 -2.31 2.47
CA SER A 158 0.09 -3.01 1.22
C SER A 158 0.82 -4.34 1.47
N ALA A 159 1.86 -4.33 2.31
CA ALA A 159 2.60 -5.51 2.70
C ALA A 159 1.70 -6.54 3.43
N LEU A 160 0.81 -6.06 4.31
CA LEU A 160 -0.17 -6.89 4.99
C LEU A 160 -1.15 -7.54 4.00
N LEU A 161 -1.76 -6.76 3.11
CA LEU A 161 -2.72 -7.26 2.11
C LEU A 161 -2.09 -8.26 1.14
N LEU A 162 -0.85 -8.00 0.68
CA LEU A 162 -0.11 -8.93 -0.16
C LEU A 162 0.21 -10.23 0.59
N SER A 163 0.66 -10.14 1.83
CA SER A 163 0.96 -11.33 2.65
C SER A 163 -0.31 -12.14 2.95
N MET A 164 -1.45 -11.47 3.18
CA MET A 164 -2.75 -12.13 3.28
C MET A 164 -3.10 -12.85 1.98
N ALA A 165 -2.90 -12.21 0.82
CA ALA A 165 -3.19 -12.79 -0.48
C ALA A 165 -2.35 -14.05 -0.71
N LEU A 166 -1.04 -13.98 -0.49
CA LEU A 166 -0.13 -15.12 -0.63
C LEU A 166 -0.46 -16.27 0.33
N LEU A 167 -0.81 -15.96 1.58
CA LEU A 167 -1.18 -16.99 2.57
C LEU A 167 -2.51 -17.68 2.22
N TRP A 168 -3.48 -16.93 1.69
CA TRP A 168 -4.81 -17.44 1.36
C TRP A 168 -4.90 -18.09 -0.01
N LEU A 169 -4.05 -17.70 -0.96
CA LEU A 169 -4.08 -18.15 -2.34
C LEU A 169 -4.19 -19.69 -2.48
N PRO A 170 -3.38 -20.52 -1.79
CA PRO A 170 -3.54 -21.97 -1.88
C PRO A 170 -4.85 -22.48 -1.26
N LYS A 171 -5.33 -21.84 -0.18
CA LYS A 171 -6.59 -22.22 0.49
C LYS A 171 -7.82 -21.93 -0.39
N VAL A 172 -7.70 -20.97 -1.30
CA VAL A 172 -8.70 -20.66 -2.33
C VAL A 172 -8.65 -21.72 -3.43
N ALA A 173 -7.46 -22.10 -3.91
CA ALA A 173 -7.29 -23.15 -4.93
C ALA A 173 -7.90 -24.49 -4.52
N GLU A 174 -7.69 -24.88 -3.25
CA GLU A 174 -8.20 -26.12 -2.64
C GLU A 174 -9.73 -26.09 -2.36
N SER A 175 -10.41 -24.97 -2.60
CA SER A 175 -11.81 -24.77 -2.21
C SER A 175 -12.73 -24.52 -3.40
N ALA A 176 -13.77 -25.36 -3.53
CA ALA A 176 -14.88 -25.10 -4.45
C ALA A 176 -15.97 -24.16 -3.87
N ARG A 177 -15.77 -23.62 -2.66
CA ARG A 177 -16.77 -22.77 -1.97
C ARG A 177 -16.69 -21.31 -2.43
N LEU A 178 -17.79 -20.80 -2.99
CA LEU A 178 -17.92 -19.41 -3.47
C LEU A 178 -17.48 -18.35 -2.45
N PRO A 179 -17.81 -18.43 -1.15
CA PRO A 179 -17.41 -17.39 -0.19
C PRO A 179 -15.90 -17.15 -0.12
N ARG A 180 -15.06 -18.19 -0.28
CA ARG A 180 -13.59 -18.01 -0.25
C ARG A 180 -13.08 -17.20 -1.45
N TRP A 181 -13.69 -17.41 -2.62
CA TRP A 181 -13.34 -16.70 -3.85
C TRP A 181 -13.86 -15.26 -3.85
N VAL A 182 -15.04 -15.05 -3.28
CA VAL A 182 -15.59 -13.70 -3.02
C VAL A 182 -14.68 -12.93 -2.06
N LEU A 183 -14.27 -13.53 -0.94
CA LEU A 183 -13.32 -12.90 0.00
C LEU A 183 -11.97 -12.58 -0.67
N PHE A 184 -11.48 -13.45 -1.56
CA PHE A 184 -10.26 -13.18 -2.33
C PHE A 184 -10.45 -12.02 -3.32
N GLY A 185 -11.64 -11.90 -3.92
CA GLY A 185 -12.00 -10.76 -4.78
C GLY A 185 -12.10 -9.44 -4.01
N LEU A 186 -12.64 -9.47 -2.78
CA LEU A 186 -12.66 -8.32 -1.87
C LEU A 186 -11.23 -7.90 -1.50
N LEU A 187 -10.35 -8.87 -1.22
CA LEU A 187 -8.94 -8.61 -0.95
C LEU A 187 -8.24 -7.95 -2.16
N ALA A 188 -8.55 -8.41 -3.38
CA ALA A 188 -8.04 -7.83 -4.62
C ALA A 188 -8.51 -6.37 -4.82
N GLY A 189 -9.80 -6.11 -4.64
CA GLY A 189 -10.34 -4.75 -4.77
C GLY A 189 -9.83 -3.82 -3.67
N ALA A 190 -9.70 -4.31 -2.43
CA ALA A 190 -9.10 -3.55 -1.33
C ALA A 190 -7.63 -3.22 -1.64
N ALA A 191 -6.85 -4.20 -2.11
CA ALA A 191 -5.47 -3.97 -2.54
C ALA A 191 -5.40 -2.93 -3.67
N ALA A 192 -6.30 -2.97 -4.66
CA ALA A 192 -6.37 -1.99 -5.73
C ALA A 192 -6.63 -0.55 -5.20
N LEU A 193 -7.56 -0.40 -4.26
CA LEU A 193 -7.92 0.90 -3.68
C LEU A 193 -6.90 1.42 -2.65
N ILE A 194 -5.99 0.57 -2.18
CA ILE A 194 -4.89 0.95 -1.29
C ILE A 194 -3.63 1.26 -2.11
N ASN A 195 -3.25 0.35 -3.01
CA ASN A 195 -2.04 0.45 -3.81
C ASN A 195 -2.24 -0.22 -5.18
N THR A 196 -2.32 0.59 -6.24
CA THR A 196 -2.49 0.10 -7.62
C THR A 196 -1.35 -0.79 -8.09
N SER A 197 -0.15 -0.66 -7.51
CA SER A 197 0.98 -1.54 -7.84
C SER A 197 0.72 -2.98 -7.41
N LEU A 198 -0.10 -3.22 -6.37
CA LEU A 198 -0.51 -4.59 -6.01
C LEU A 198 -1.49 -5.19 -7.00
N LEU A 199 -2.32 -4.36 -7.65
CA LEU A 199 -3.33 -4.83 -8.61
C LEU A 199 -2.69 -5.61 -9.76
N ILE A 200 -1.45 -5.28 -10.15
CA ILE A 200 -0.72 -5.99 -11.21
C ILE A 200 -0.54 -7.49 -10.91
N LEU A 201 -0.51 -7.89 -9.64
CA LEU A 201 -0.27 -9.26 -9.21
C LEU A 201 -1.52 -10.13 -9.30
N PHE A 202 -2.72 -9.54 -9.16
CA PHE A 202 -3.96 -10.30 -9.09
C PHE A 202 -4.35 -11.03 -10.38
N PRO A 203 -4.12 -10.50 -11.59
CA PRO A 203 -4.26 -11.27 -12.82
C PRO A 203 -3.43 -12.57 -12.81
N PHE A 204 -2.21 -12.53 -12.30
CA PHE A 204 -1.37 -13.72 -12.16
C PHE A 204 -1.91 -14.69 -11.10
N PHE A 205 -2.42 -14.17 -9.98
CA PHE A 205 -3.07 -15.00 -8.97
C PHE A 205 -4.33 -15.69 -9.50
N TRP A 206 -5.19 -14.99 -10.24
CA TRP A 206 -6.37 -15.59 -10.86
C TRP A 206 -6.01 -16.58 -11.96
N ALA A 207 -4.99 -16.29 -12.78
CA ALA A 207 -4.47 -17.24 -13.76
C ALA A 207 -3.93 -18.50 -13.06
N TRP A 208 -3.14 -18.35 -12.01
CA TRP A 208 -2.65 -19.47 -11.22
C TRP A 208 -3.81 -20.29 -10.62
N LEU A 209 -4.80 -19.63 -10.01
CA LEU A 209 -6.00 -20.28 -9.47
C LEU A 209 -6.81 -21.03 -10.56
N TRP A 210 -6.86 -20.49 -11.77
CA TRP A 210 -7.48 -21.15 -12.91
C TRP A 210 -6.76 -22.45 -13.29
N PHE A 211 -5.43 -22.52 -13.18
CA PHE A 211 -4.68 -23.73 -13.53
C PHE A 211 -4.55 -24.73 -12.38
N THR A 212 -4.55 -24.27 -11.12
CA THR A 212 -4.29 -25.13 -9.95
C THR A 212 -5.54 -25.57 -9.20
N SER A 213 -6.68 -24.89 -9.39
CA SER A 213 -7.91 -25.30 -8.70
C SER A 213 -8.37 -26.68 -9.18
N GLY A 214 -8.57 -27.59 -8.22
CA GLY A 214 -9.11 -28.93 -8.45
C GLY A 214 -10.62 -28.98 -8.74
N ALA A 215 -11.28 -27.83 -8.84
CA ALA A 215 -12.70 -27.76 -9.22
C ALA A 215 -12.90 -28.09 -10.71
N GLN A 216 -14.05 -28.67 -11.04
CA GLN A 216 -14.48 -28.88 -12.43
C GLN A 216 -14.49 -27.55 -13.20
N ALA A 217 -14.20 -27.59 -14.51
CA ALA A 217 -13.97 -26.38 -15.32
C ALA A 217 -15.11 -25.34 -15.25
N SER A 218 -16.37 -25.78 -15.32
CA SER A 218 -17.53 -24.89 -15.21
C SER A 218 -17.64 -24.20 -13.85
N VAL A 219 -17.39 -24.95 -12.76
CA VAL A 219 -17.37 -24.42 -11.40
C VAL A 219 -16.21 -23.46 -11.22
N ARG A 220 -15.01 -23.83 -11.69
CA ARG A 220 -13.81 -23.00 -11.63
C ARG A 220 -13.99 -21.66 -12.35
N MET A 221 -14.59 -21.67 -13.53
CA MET A 221 -14.92 -20.45 -14.26
C MET A 221 -15.85 -19.54 -13.49
N ARG A 222 -16.95 -20.08 -12.95
CA ARG A 222 -17.85 -19.30 -12.10
C ARG A 222 -17.12 -18.69 -10.90
N LEU A 223 -16.22 -19.43 -10.26
CA LEU A 223 -15.48 -18.97 -9.07
C LEU A 223 -14.48 -17.85 -9.39
N VAL A 224 -13.67 -18.01 -10.45
CA VAL A 224 -12.72 -16.97 -10.92
C VAL A 224 -13.49 -15.72 -11.32
N VAL A 225 -14.54 -15.85 -12.15
CA VAL A 225 -15.35 -14.72 -12.61
C VAL A 225 -16.01 -14.01 -11.43
N SER A 226 -16.50 -14.74 -10.43
CA SER A 226 -17.08 -14.13 -9.22
C SER A 226 -16.03 -13.32 -8.45
N SER A 227 -14.81 -13.83 -8.30
CA SER A 227 -13.71 -13.12 -7.62
C SER A 227 -13.32 -11.83 -8.35
N VAL A 228 -13.17 -11.91 -9.67
CA VAL A 228 -12.87 -10.74 -10.53
C VAL A 228 -14.02 -9.73 -10.48
N ALA A 229 -15.26 -10.18 -10.60
CA ALA A 229 -16.43 -9.31 -10.55
C ALA A 229 -16.53 -8.56 -9.21
N VAL A 230 -16.27 -9.23 -8.09
CA VAL A 230 -16.25 -8.59 -6.77
C VAL A 230 -15.15 -7.54 -6.67
N CYS A 231 -13.95 -7.80 -7.20
CA CYS A 231 -12.88 -6.82 -7.27
C CYS A 231 -13.31 -5.58 -8.06
N ILE A 232 -13.90 -5.77 -9.25
CA ILE A 232 -14.40 -4.68 -10.11
C ILE A 232 -15.49 -3.89 -9.38
N LEU A 233 -16.47 -4.56 -8.80
CA LEU A 233 -17.57 -3.91 -8.06
C LEU A 233 -17.07 -3.09 -6.88
N LEU A 234 -16.00 -3.50 -6.22
CA LEU A 234 -15.41 -2.74 -5.12
C LEU A 234 -14.67 -1.49 -5.61
N VAL A 235 -14.01 -1.56 -6.76
CA VAL A 235 -13.28 -0.43 -7.37
C VAL A 235 -14.23 0.56 -8.07
N LEU A 236 -15.36 0.07 -8.58
CA LEU A 236 -16.29 0.80 -9.43
C LEU A 236 -16.79 2.15 -8.85
N PRO A 237 -17.17 2.27 -7.57
CA PRO A 237 -17.62 3.56 -7.01
C PRO A 237 -16.56 4.66 -7.14
N TRP A 238 -15.29 4.29 -6.91
CA TRP A 238 -14.17 5.22 -7.06
C TRP A 238 -13.94 5.59 -8.53
N THR A 239 -14.04 4.61 -9.44
CA THR A 239 -13.97 4.86 -10.88
C THR A 239 -15.06 5.83 -11.35
N ILE A 240 -16.29 5.66 -10.86
CA ILE A 240 -17.42 6.56 -11.17
C ILE A 240 -17.13 7.98 -10.68
N ARG A 241 -16.63 8.12 -9.44
CA ARG A 241 -16.23 9.42 -8.88
C ARG A 241 -15.17 10.10 -9.74
N ASN A 242 -14.15 9.36 -10.17
CA ASN A 242 -13.10 9.92 -11.02
C ASN A 242 -13.65 10.32 -12.40
N TYR A 243 -14.52 9.50 -12.99
CA TYR A 243 -15.16 9.86 -14.26
C TYR A 243 -16.02 11.12 -14.15
N ALA A 244 -16.77 11.28 -13.05
CA ALA A 244 -17.56 12.48 -12.80
C ALA A 244 -16.70 13.74 -12.61
N ALA A 245 -15.52 13.62 -12.00
CA ALA A 245 -14.61 14.74 -11.75
C ALA A 245 -13.78 15.14 -12.97
N PHE A 246 -13.33 14.16 -13.77
CA PHE A 246 -12.33 14.39 -14.83
C PHE A 246 -12.86 14.15 -16.24
N HIS A 247 -14.08 13.61 -16.39
CA HIS A 247 -14.64 13.17 -17.66
C HIS A 247 -13.71 12.22 -18.44
N ARG A 248 -12.90 11.44 -17.71
CA ARG A 248 -11.97 10.43 -18.22
C ARG A 248 -12.08 9.15 -17.41
N LEU A 249 -11.87 8.01 -18.07
CA LEU A 249 -11.89 6.71 -17.41
C LEU A 249 -10.58 6.51 -16.62
N ILE A 250 -10.63 6.79 -15.32
CA ILE A 250 -9.50 6.60 -14.39
C ILE A 250 -9.95 5.60 -13.32
N PRO A 251 -9.64 4.30 -13.47
CA PRO A 251 -10.15 3.26 -12.58
C PRO A 251 -9.79 3.48 -11.11
N VAL A 252 -8.53 3.85 -10.84
CA VAL A 252 -8.04 4.09 -9.48
C VAL A 252 -7.27 5.38 -9.37
N ARG A 253 -6.11 5.47 -10.04
CA ARG A 253 -5.24 6.65 -10.02
C ARG A 253 -4.66 6.98 -11.39
N ASP A 254 -4.22 8.21 -11.60
CA ASP A 254 -3.73 8.73 -12.89
C ASP A 254 -2.23 9.07 -12.92
N ASN A 255 -1.53 8.94 -11.80
CA ASN A 255 -0.17 9.45 -11.63
C ASN A 255 0.95 8.69 -12.39
N LEU A 256 0.61 7.62 -13.12
CA LEU A 256 1.58 6.74 -13.78
C LEU A 256 2.53 7.51 -14.72
N GLY A 257 2.01 8.54 -15.41
CA GLY A 257 2.82 9.38 -16.30
C GLY A 257 3.92 10.14 -15.57
N LEU A 258 3.60 10.70 -14.40
CA LEU A 258 4.58 11.40 -13.57
C LEU A 258 5.62 10.44 -13.00
N GLU A 259 5.20 9.30 -12.46
CA GLU A 259 6.13 8.27 -11.94
C GLU A 259 7.11 7.78 -13.02
N PHE A 260 6.60 7.60 -14.24
CA PHE A 260 7.41 7.19 -15.38
C PHE A 260 8.45 8.26 -15.75
N TRP A 261 8.07 9.54 -15.79
CA TRP A 261 9.03 10.62 -16.04
C TRP A 261 10.11 10.70 -14.98
N LEU A 262 9.71 10.76 -13.70
CA LEU A 262 10.62 10.92 -12.56
C LEU A 262 11.62 9.78 -12.45
N GLY A 263 11.23 8.56 -12.82
CA GLY A 263 12.11 7.40 -12.80
C GLY A 263 13.09 7.33 -13.97
N ASN A 264 12.85 8.05 -15.07
CA ASN A 264 13.57 7.83 -16.32
C ASN A 264 14.31 9.07 -16.87
N HIS A 265 14.07 10.28 -16.37
CA HIS A 265 14.73 11.48 -16.93
C HIS A 265 16.21 11.64 -16.51
N GLU A 266 16.94 12.49 -17.23
CA GLU A 266 18.30 12.89 -16.85
C GLU A 266 18.35 13.46 -15.43
N GLY A 267 19.21 12.91 -14.58
CA GLY A 267 19.32 13.32 -13.18
C GLY A 267 18.28 12.74 -12.23
N ALA A 268 17.42 11.80 -12.66
CA ALA A 268 16.57 11.01 -11.76
C ALA A 268 17.31 10.45 -10.51
N PRO A 269 18.60 10.05 -10.57
CA PRO A 269 19.33 9.61 -9.37
C PRO A 269 19.56 10.69 -8.30
N ASN A 270 19.40 11.98 -8.64
CA ASN A 270 19.78 13.11 -7.78
C ASN A 270 18.63 13.63 -6.88
N GLY A 271 17.52 12.87 -6.76
CA GLY A 271 16.41 13.19 -5.86
C GLY A 271 15.28 14.01 -6.51
N LEU A 272 14.40 14.56 -5.67
CA LEU A 272 13.24 15.35 -6.12
C LEU A 272 13.70 16.63 -6.83
N GLN A 273 13.48 16.68 -8.14
CA GLN A 273 13.82 17.84 -8.97
C GLN A 273 12.65 18.83 -9.10
N ARG A 274 12.88 19.95 -9.78
CA ARG A 274 11.85 20.95 -10.10
C ARG A 274 10.66 20.39 -10.88
N ASP A 275 10.83 19.24 -11.54
CA ASP A 275 9.72 18.55 -12.22
C ASP A 275 8.68 17.95 -11.28
N PHE A 276 8.98 17.86 -9.98
CA PHE A 276 8.08 17.32 -8.99
C PHE A 276 7.20 18.42 -8.37
N PRO A 277 5.85 18.31 -8.39
CA PRO A 277 4.95 19.36 -7.92
C PRO A 277 5.13 19.78 -6.46
N LEU A 278 5.68 18.89 -5.61
CA LEU A 278 6.03 19.23 -4.22
C LEU A 278 7.15 20.29 -4.14
N VAL A 279 8.05 20.31 -5.14
CA VAL A 279 9.18 21.24 -5.22
C VAL A 279 8.78 22.51 -5.98
N ASP A 280 8.15 22.35 -7.15
CA ASP A 280 7.65 23.46 -7.96
C ASP A 280 6.27 23.11 -8.58
N PRO A 281 5.17 23.65 -8.03
CA PRO A 281 3.83 23.38 -8.53
C PRO A 281 3.42 24.26 -9.71
N SER A 282 4.28 25.15 -10.22
CA SER A 282 3.90 26.16 -11.23
C SER A 282 3.34 25.54 -12.52
N GLU A 283 4.01 24.51 -13.03
CA GLU A 283 3.57 23.79 -14.22
C GLU A 283 2.25 23.04 -13.97
N TYR A 284 2.16 22.36 -12.83
CA TYR A 284 0.96 21.65 -12.39
C TYR A 284 -0.25 22.60 -12.29
N ASN A 285 -0.05 23.77 -11.67
CA ASN A 285 -1.08 24.80 -11.50
C ASN A 285 -1.56 25.39 -12.84
N ARG A 286 -0.64 25.53 -13.80
CA ARG A 286 -0.95 26.06 -15.13
C ARG A 286 -1.72 25.06 -15.99
N LEU A 287 -1.32 23.78 -15.96
CA LEU A 287 -1.87 22.75 -16.84
C LEU A 287 -3.13 22.07 -16.26
N GLY A 288 -3.22 22.01 -14.93
CA GLY A 288 -4.15 21.13 -14.23
C GLY A 288 -3.67 19.67 -14.26
N GLU A 289 -4.20 18.87 -13.34
CA GLU A 289 -3.73 17.51 -13.06
C GLU A 289 -3.67 16.61 -14.32
N ILE A 290 -4.77 16.50 -15.05
CA ILE A 290 -4.88 15.60 -16.20
C ILE A 290 -3.88 15.95 -17.31
N ASN A 291 -3.76 17.23 -17.65
CA ASN A 291 -2.85 17.66 -18.71
C ASN A 291 -1.40 17.58 -18.24
N PHE A 292 -1.12 17.88 -16.98
CA PHE A 292 0.20 17.70 -16.39
C PHE A 292 0.64 16.23 -16.44
N MET A 293 -0.23 15.30 -16.02
CA MET A 293 0.05 13.86 -16.09
C MET A 293 0.28 13.36 -17.51
N GLN A 294 -0.51 13.87 -18.46
CA GLN A 294 -0.34 13.55 -19.86
C GLN A 294 1.00 14.07 -20.41
N ALA A 295 1.35 15.32 -20.09
CA ALA A 295 2.62 15.93 -20.51
C ALA A 295 3.83 15.15 -19.97
N LYS A 296 3.85 14.83 -18.66
CA LYS A 296 4.96 14.04 -18.08
C LYS A 296 5.05 12.64 -18.67
N ARG A 297 3.91 11.99 -18.98
CA ARG A 297 3.91 10.72 -19.69
C ARG A 297 4.55 10.83 -21.08
N GLU A 298 4.19 11.85 -21.85
CA GLU A 298 4.73 12.10 -23.18
C GLU A 298 6.24 12.36 -23.12
N MET A 299 6.70 13.21 -22.20
CA MET A 299 8.13 13.45 -21.96
C MET A 299 8.89 12.16 -21.61
N GLY A 300 8.33 11.31 -20.74
CA GLY A 300 8.94 10.02 -20.39
C GLY A 300 9.07 9.10 -21.59
N TYR A 301 8.05 9.04 -22.45
CA TYR A 301 8.12 8.22 -23.67
C TYR A 301 9.13 8.75 -24.68
N GLU A 302 9.18 10.07 -24.88
CA GLU A 302 10.17 10.70 -25.75
C GLU A 302 11.59 10.44 -25.26
N PHE A 303 11.82 10.59 -23.95
CA PHE A 303 13.12 10.32 -23.35
C PHE A 303 13.56 8.87 -23.54
N ALA A 304 12.69 7.91 -23.20
CA ALA A 304 12.97 6.48 -23.37
C ALA A 304 13.24 6.11 -24.84
N ARG A 305 12.57 6.78 -25.78
CA ARG A 305 12.79 6.57 -27.22
C ARG A 305 14.12 7.14 -27.70
N GLN A 306 14.56 8.26 -27.15
CA GLN A 306 15.84 8.89 -27.47
C GLN A 306 17.02 8.18 -26.80
N HIS A 307 16.78 7.50 -25.68
CA HIS A 307 17.82 6.82 -24.88
C HIS A 307 17.49 5.33 -24.65
N PRO A 308 17.40 4.50 -25.70
CA PRO A 308 16.98 3.09 -25.58
C PRO A 308 17.99 2.18 -24.85
N ALA A 309 19.20 2.67 -24.58
CA ALA A 309 20.27 1.96 -23.88
C ALA A 309 20.41 2.36 -22.40
N TYR A 310 19.55 3.26 -21.92
CA TYR A 310 19.50 3.73 -20.54
C TYR A 310 18.50 2.94 -19.70
#